data_AF-M4BQ45-F1
#
_entry.id   AF-M4BQ45-F1
#
_cell.length_a   1.000
_cell.length_b   1.000
_cell.length_c   1.000
_cell.angle_alpha   90.00
_cell.angle_beta   90.00
_cell.angle_gamma   90.00
#
_symmetry.space_group_name_H-M   'P 1'
#
loop_
_entity.id
_entity.type
_entity.pdbx_description
1 polymer ?
#
loop_
_entity_poly.entity_id
_entity_poly.type
_entity_poly.pdbx_seq_one_letter_code
_entity_poly.pdbx_strand_id
1 'polypeptide(L)'
;MDMSGMNLTASPPMGMTNPSIASPPMGMTNPSTASPGKDFRCPVCGMSTTAMGYNNLNHVGLVNGQIVYTCGMPLRPFEDYETVHTDTSYLAANMAEFIVNATDATVFAECEDSCSECADGIKDPITGDDVTTSNYHYVCLVNGQKIYFASGTSKNEYLGNVSSQPRFVVDNIICENMTCSDAETITVLSAAAQAFVPDLSSSDHNASGAMPNGSAPTSDDPATANAAMSVNSPVGLTLAVASVLVALAAVM
;
A
#
# COMPACT_ATOMS: atom_id res chain seq x y z
N MET A 1 35.29 15.80 69.62
CA MET A 1 35.77 14.40 69.70
C MET A 1 35.82 13.90 68.28
N ASP A 2 37.03 13.91 67.72
CA ASP A 2 37.41 13.23 66.49
C ASP A 2 37.50 11.72 66.79
N MET A 3 37.14 10.84 65.84
CA MET A 3 37.90 9.64 65.48
C MET A 3 37.36 9.03 64.18
N SER A 4 38.29 8.93 63.23
CA SER A 4 38.21 8.27 61.92
C SER A 4 38.32 6.73 62.02
N GLY A 5 37.88 6.00 60.98
CA GLY A 5 38.21 4.59 60.72
C GLY A 5 37.23 3.93 59.74
N MET A 6 37.48 3.95 58.42
CA MET A 6 38.14 2.91 57.60
C MET A 6 37.62 1.46 57.79
N ASN A 7 37.06 0.83 56.75
CA ASN A 7 37.80 -0.02 55.80
C ASN A 7 36.88 -0.70 54.75
N LEU A 8 37.40 -0.82 53.54
CA LEU A 8 36.92 -1.55 52.36
C LEU A 8 37.32 -3.04 52.46
N THR A 9 36.45 -3.98 52.09
CA THR A 9 36.74 -5.14 51.19
C THR A 9 35.58 -6.13 51.15
N ALA A 10 35.17 -6.53 49.94
CA ALA A 10 34.83 -7.90 49.48
C ALA A 10 33.66 -7.94 48.48
N SER A 11 33.98 -8.06 47.18
CA SER A 11 33.25 -8.96 46.25
C SER A 11 33.57 -10.43 46.64
N PRO A 12 32.89 -11.52 46.18
CA PRO A 12 32.15 -11.78 44.91
C PRO A 12 30.87 -12.66 45.17
N PRO A 13 30.30 -13.52 44.26
CA PRO A 13 30.55 -13.80 42.84
C PRO A 13 29.33 -13.83 41.90
N MET A 14 29.65 -13.87 40.61
CA MET A 14 28.77 -14.28 39.51
C MET A 14 28.26 -15.71 39.72
N GLY A 15 26.98 -15.94 39.46
CA GLY A 15 26.36 -17.27 39.49
C GLY A 15 25.03 -17.28 38.73
N MET A 16 25.09 -17.80 37.51
CA MET A 16 23.96 -18.06 36.61
C MET A 16 22.95 -19.00 37.26
N THR A 17 21.65 -18.73 37.11
CA THR A 17 20.65 -19.76 36.80
C THR A 17 19.37 -19.13 36.26
N ASN A 18 19.12 -19.46 35.01
CA ASN A 18 17.94 -19.23 34.20
C ASN A 18 16.85 -20.26 34.57
N PRO A 19 15.57 -19.88 34.73
CA PRO A 19 14.47 -20.78 34.47
C PRO A 19 13.77 -20.36 33.19
N SER A 20 14.07 -21.12 32.13
CA SER A 20 13.30 -21.16 30.89
C SER A 20 11.84 -21.50 31.19
N ILE A 21 10.94 -20.54 31.01
CA ILE A 21 9.52 -20.85 30.77
C ILE A 21 9.39 -20.95 29.26
N ALA A 22 9.42 -22.19 28.77
CA ALA A 22 9.05 -22.52 27.41
C ALA A 22 7.53 -22.35 27.26
N SER A 23 7.13 -21.51 26.32
CA SER A 23 5.81 -21.51 25.69
C SER A 23 6.04 -21.43 24.18
N PRO A 24 5.19 -22.09 23.37
CA PRO A 24 5.55 -22.58 22.05
C PRO A 24 5.72 -21.46 21.00
N PRO A 25 6.49 -21.69 19.92
CA PRO A 25 6.68 -20.72 18.86
C PRO A 25 5.45 -20.73 17.96
N MET A 26 4.51 -19.83 18.20
CA MET A 26 3.65 -19.36 17.11
C MET A 26 4.56 -18.52 16.22
N GLY A 27 4.89 -19.06 15.05
CA GLY A 27 5.70 -18.39 14.05
C GLY A 27 5.04 -17.08 13.64
N MET A 28 5.46 -15.99 14.27
CA MET A 28 5.26 -14.66 13.75
C MET A 28 6.19 -14.53 12.54
N THR A 29 5.63 -14.70 11.35
CA THR A 29 6.16 -14.08 10.14
C THR A 29 6.46 -12.64 10.50
N ASN A 30 7.74 -12.30 10.46
CA ASN A 30 8.26 -10.98 10.77
C ASN A 30 7.50 -9.97 9.91
N PRO A 31 6.64 -9.09 10.47
CA PRO A 31 6.11 -7.99 9.69
C PRO A 31 7.34 -7.18 9.26
N SER A 32 7.42 -6.83 7.98
CA SER A 32 8.48 -5.98 7.44
C SER A 32 8.69 -4.82 8.40
N THR A 33 9.84 -4.84 9.09
CA THR A 33 10.18 -3.92 10.17
C THR A 33 9.91 -2.51 9.68
N ALA A 34 8.98 -1.81 10.34
CA ALA A 34 8.64 -0.44 9.99
C ALA A 34 9.91 0.36 9.76
N SER A 35 10.07 0.96 8.57
CA SER A 35 11.25 1.76 8.26
C SER A 35 11.27 2.93 9.24
N PRO A 36 12.15 2.93 10.27
CA PRO A 36 12.11 3.95 11.29
C PRO A 36 12.57 5.26 10.64
N GLY A 37 11.64 6.20 10.44
CA GLY A 37 11.95 7.52 9.90
C GLY A 37 11.32 7.87 8.55
N LYS A 38 10.61 6.95 7.88
CA LYS A 38 9.73 7.36 6.77
C LYS A 38 8.43 7.93 7.31
N ASP A 39 8.13 9.17 6.94
CA ASP A 39 6.86 9.83 7.24
C ASP A 39 5.83 9.47 6.17
N PHE A 40 4.78 8.76 6.55
CA PHE A 40 3.64 8.49 5.69
C PHE A 40 2.49 9.41 6.06
N ARG A 41 1.49 9.49 5.18
CA ARG A 41 0.25 10.22 5.43
C ARG A 41 -0.88 9.22 5.60
N CYS A 42 -1.59 9.33 6.70
CA CYS A 42 -2.71 8.45 6.99
C CYS A 42 -3.81 8.62 5.92
N PRO A 43 -4.31 7.53 5.30
CA PRO A 43 -5.32 7.64 4.24
C PRO A 43 -6.63 8.28 4.73
N VAL A 44 -6.94 8.11 6.01
CA VAL A 44 -8.19 8.60 6.63
C VAL A 44 -8.16 10.09 6.93
N CYS A 45 -7.03 10.59 7.46
CA CYS A 45 -6.96 11.92 8.09
C CYS A 45 -5.95 12.86 7.39
N GLY A 46 -5.08 12.35 6.51
CA GLY A 46 -3.97 13.09 5.90
C GLY A 46 -2.85 13.52 6.86
N MET A 47 -3.00 13.25 8.17
CA MET A 47 -1.96 13.54 9.15
C MET A 47 -0.76 12.61 8.97
N SER A 48 0.39 13.11 9.39
CA SER A 48 1.64 12.35 9.46
C SER A 48 1.51 11.16 10.42
N THR A 49 2.08 10.02 10.03
CA THR A 49 2.11 8.78 10.81
C THR A 49 3.28 8.73 11.80
N THR A 50 4.20 9.70 11.72
CA THR A 50 5.37 9.81 12.61
C THR A 50 5.30 11.02 13.54
N ALA A 51 4.63 12.09 13.13
CA ALA A 51 4.47 13.30 13.91
C ALA A 51 3.70 13.02 15.22
N MET A 52 3.83 13.95 16.17
CA MET A 52 3.13 13.90 17.46
C MET A 52 3.43 12.64 18.30
N GLY A 53 4.52 11.92 18.00
CA GLY A 53 4.93 10.72 18.73
C GLY A 53 4.32 9.42 18.22
N TYR A 54 3.60 9.44 17.10
CA TYR A 54 2.97 8.24 16.52
C TYR A 54 3.98 7.22 16.02
N ASN A 55 5.15 7.63 15.53
CA ASN A 55 6.29 6.78 15.18
C ASN A 55 5.94 5.49 14.38
N ASN A 56 4.96 5.55 13.47
CA ASN A 56 4.48 4.40 12.69
C ASN A 56 3.98 3.21 13.53
N LEU A 57 3.57 3.46 14.78
CA LEU A 57 3.07 2.43 15.71
C LEU A 57 1.61 2.02 15.44
N ASN A 58 0.94 2.71 14.52
CA ASN A 58 -0.45 2.47 14.12
C ASN A 58 -0.48 2.10 12.65
N HIS A 59 -1.03 0.93 12.33
CA HIS A 59 -1.04 0.42 10.97
C HIS A 59 -2.00 -0.75 10.75
N VAL A 60 -2.33 -0.97 9.49
CA VAL A 60 -3.04 -2.14 8.98
C VAL A 60 -2.02 -3.05 8.30
N GLY A 61 -1.85 -4.26 8.81
CA GLY A 61 -1.06 -5.31 8.19
C GLY A 61 -1.93 -6.13 7.25
N LEU A 62 -1.49 -6.29 6.01
CA LEU A 62 -2.11 -7.14 5.01
C LEU A 62 -1.53 -8.55 5.10
N VAL A 63 -2.27 -9.52 4.55
CA VAL A 63 -1.76 -10.87 4.31
C VAL A 63 -0.42 -10.79 3.58
N ASN A 64 0.52 -11.66 3.97
CA ASN A 64 1.90 -11.67 3.48
C ASN A 64 2.76 -10.42 3.84
N GLY A 65 2.30 -9.57 4.76
CA GLY A 65 3.17 -8.67 5.52
C GLY A 65 3.36 -7.26 4.98
N GLN A 66 2.62 -6.86 3.93
CA GLN A 66 2.56 -5.43 3.56
C GLN A 66 1.82 -4.62 4.63
N ILE A 67 2.19 -3.35 4.79
CA ILE A 67 1.69 -2.48 5.86
C ILE A 67 1.20 -1.16 5.28
N VAL A 68 0.01 -0.73 5.72
CA VAL A 68 -0.52 0.62 5.49
C VAL A 68 -0.56 1.36 6.82
N TYR A 69 0.16 2.48 6.92
CA TYR A 69 0.29 3.22 8.17
C TYR A 69 -0.85 4.21 8.40
N THR A 70 -1.20 4.41 9.65
CA THR A 70 -2.26 5.35 10.07
C THR A 70 -1.77 6.34 11.13
N CYS A 71 -2.52 7.42 11.29
CA CYS A 71 -2.32 8.36 12.38
C CYS A 71 -2.82 7.71 13.69
N GLY A 72 -2.09 7.89 14.80
CA GLY A 72 -2.47 7.33 16.12
C GLY A 72 -3.56 8.12 16.81
N MET A 73 -4.57 8.55 16.07
CA MET A 73 -5.65 9.37 16.61
C MET A 73 -6.54 8.55 17.56
N PRO A 74 -7.03 9.16 18.66
CA PRO A 74 -8.04 8.55 19.51
C PRO A 74 -9.32 8.20 18.73
N LEU A 75 -10.13 7.32 19.34
CA LEU A 75 -11.47 6.96 18.85
C LEU A 75 -12.30 8.22 18.50
N ARG A 76 -12.90 8.24 17.32
CA ARG A 76 -13.74 9.35 16.84
C ARG A 76 -14.96 8.85 16.06
N PRO A 77 -16.01 9.67 15.93
CA PRO A 77 -17.19 9.29 15.14
C PRO A 77 -16.87 9.29 13.64
N PHE A 78 -17.59 8.44 12.93
CA PHE A 78 -17.67 8.37 11.47
C PHE A 78 -19.13 8.31 11.07
N GLU A 79 -19.53 8.97 9.99
CA GLU A 79 -20.95 9.20 9.67
C GLU A 79 -21.75 7.91 9.45
N ASP A 80 -21.08 6.85 8.95
CA ASP A 80 -21.70 5.55 8.68
C ASP A 80 -21.87 4.66 9.92
N TYR A 81 -21.35 5.06 11.08
CA TYR A 81 -21.31 4.21 12.28
C TYR A 81 -21.88 4.90 13.52
N GLU A 82 -22.66 4.15 14.31
CA GLU A 82 -23.21 4.62 15.59
C GLU A 82 -22.16 4.65 16.71
N THR A 83 -21.05 3.93 16.53
CA THR A 83 -19.94 3.85 17.47
C THR A 83 -18.72 4.64 16.99
N VAL A 84 -17.83 4.95 17.92
CA VAL A 84 -16.55 5.61 17.62
C VAL A 84 -15.49 4.57 17.25
N HIS A 85 -14.60 4.92 16.33
CA HIS A 85 -13.54 4.04 15.84
C HIS A 85 -12.21 4.76 15.74
N THR A 86 -11.12 4.00 15.79
CA THR A 86 -9.78 4.48 15.45
C THR A 86 -9.66 4.59 13.94
N ASP A 87 -8.79 5.46 13.45
CA ASP A 87 -8.52 5.57 12.02
C ASP A 87 -7.95 4.26 11.45
N THR A 88 -7.21 3.50 12.26
CA THR A 88 -6.68 2.17 11.89
C THR A 88 -7.81 1.17 11.66
N SER A 89 -8.74 1.04 12.60
CA SER A 89 -9.88 0.11 12.47
C SER A 89 -10.84 0.54 11.37
N TYR A 90 -11.07 1.85 11.21
CA TYR A 90 -11.87 2.39 10.11
C TYR A 90 -11.25 2.08 8.74
N LEU A 91 -9.95 2.36 8.57
CA LEU A 91 -9.21 2.05 7.34
C LEU A 91 -9.23 0.55 7.03
N ALA A 92 -8.96 -0.29 8.03
CA ALA A 92 -8.94 -1.73 7.85
C ALA A 92 -10.29 -2.27 7.37
N ALA A 93 -11.40 -1.73 7.88
CA ALA A 93 -12.72 -2.11 7.44
C ALA A 93 -13.05 -1.56 6.05
N ASN A 94 -12.70 -0.32 5.76
CA ASN A 94 -13.19 0.44 4.60
C ASN A 94 -12.10 0.77 3.58
N MET A 95 -11.13 -0.13 3.37
CA MET A 95 -9.99 0.14 2.50
C MET A 95 -10.40 0.62 1.09
N ALA A 96 -11.53 0.12 0.56
CA ALA A 96 -12.08 0.53 -0.74
C ALA A 96 -12.41 2.03 -0.84
N GLU A 97 -12.85 2.67 0.24
CA GLU A 97 -13.15 4.11 0.30
C GLU A 97 -11.91 4.97 0.01
N PHE A 98 -10.72 4.44 0.31
CA PHE A 98 -9.46 5.16 0.23
C PHE A 98 -8.68 4.84 -1.03
N ILE A 99 -9.21 4.02 -1.94
CA ILE A 99 -8.53 3.70 -3.19
C ILE A 99 -8.76 4.82 -4.20
N VAL A 100 -7.66 5.28 -4.80
CA VAL A 100 -7.68 6.27 -5.87
C VAL A 100 -7.63 5.55 -7.22
N ASN A 101 -8.64 5.75 -8.06
CA ASN A 101 -8.63 5.23 -9.42
C ASN A 101 -7.63 6.01 -10.29
N ALA A 102 -6.96 5.31 -11.21
CA ALA A 102 -5.99 5.93 -12.14
C ALA A 102 -6.61 7.01 -13.04
N THR A 103 -7.94 7.00 -13.22
CA THR A 103 -8.68 8.06 -13.92
C THR A 103 -8.68 9.40 -13.20
N ASP A 104 -8.48 9.43 -11.87
CA ASP A 104 -8.23 10.65 -11.11
C ASP A 104 -6.72 10.97 -11.13
N ALA A 105 -6.26 11.45 -12.28
CA ALA A 105 -4.83 11.72 -12.51
C ALA A 105 -4.22 12.69 -11.48
N THR A 106 -5.01 13.55 -10.85
CA THR A 106 -4.53 14.53 -9.88
C THR A 106 -4.19 13.90 -8.54
N VAL A 107 -5.12 13.12 -7.97
CA VAL A 107 -4.90 12.46 -6.68
C VAL A 107 -3.99 11.25 -6.87
N PHE A 108 -4.12 10.54 -7.99
CA PHE A 108 -3.29 9.38 -8.28
C PHE A 108 -1.81 9.74 -8.42
N ALA A 109 -1.48 10.95 -8.88
CA ALA A 109 -0.11 11.44 -8.97
C ALA A 109 0.60 11.57 -7.60
N GLU A 110 -0.13 11.56 -6.48
CA GLU A 110 0.47 11.48 -5.15
C GLU A 110 1.13 10.12 -4.90
N CYS A 111 0.67 9.08 -5.59
CA CYS A 111 1.34 7.79 -5.65
C CYS A 111 2.32 7.80 -6.83
N GLU A 112 3.58 8.12 -6.53
CA GLU A 112 4.63 8.01 -7.53
C GLU A 112 4.67 6.59 -8.15
N ASP A 113 4.80 6.51 -9.48
CA ASP A 113 5.05 5.26 -10.20
C ASP A 113 6.49 4.78 -9.96
N SER A 114 6.71 4.27 -8.75
CA SER A 114 7.95 3.73 -8.28
C SER A 114 7.68 2.68 -7.20
N CYS A 115 8.64 1.81 -6.93
CA CYS A 115 8.57 0.88 -5.81
C CYS A 115 9.90 0.86 -5.06
N SER A 116 10.13 1.87 -4.22
CA SER A 116 11.34 1.92 -3.41
C SER A 116 11.35 0.81 -2.34
N GLU A 117 10.16 0.42 -1.88
CA GLU A 117 9.90 -0.62 -0.88
C GLU A 117 10.11 -2.04 -1.44
N CYS A 118 10.15 -2.21 -2.76
CA CYS A 118 10.44 -3.51 -3.40
C CYS A 118 11.81 -4.06 -3.00
N ALA A 119 12.77 -3.20 -2.64
CA ALA A 119 14.08 -3.63 -2.15
C ALA A 119 14.00 -4.34 -0.78
N ASP A 120 12.94 -4.10 0.00
CA ASP A 120 12.74 -4.65 1.34
C ASP A 120 12.07 -6.04 1.33
N GLY A 121 11.76 -6.58 0.14
CA GLY A 121 11.19 -7.93 0.00
C GLY A 121 9.68 -7.98 0.30
N ILE A 122 8.92 -7.05 -0.28
CA ILE A 122 7.45 -7.04 -0.18
C ILE A 122 6.81 -8.18 -0.98
N LYS A 123 5.70 -8.69 -0.44
CA LYS A 123 4.95 -9.82 -0.99
C LYS A 123 3.56 -9.42 -1.44
N ASP A 124 3.10 -9.98 -2.55
CA ASP A 124 1.73 -9.81 -3.03
C ASP A 124 0.72 -10.29 -1.96
N PRO A 125 -0.27 -9.49 -1.57
CA PRO A 125 -1.19 -9.84 -0.48
C PRO A 125 -2.21 -10.91 -0.89
N ILE A 126 -2.37 -11.19 -2.19
CA ILE A 126 -3.25 -12.21 -2.73
C ILE A 126 -2.49 -13.51 -2.92
N THR A 127 -1.34 -13.47 -3.60
CA THR A 127 -0.63 -14.69 -4.02
C THR A 127 0.55 -15.07 -3.14
N GLY A 128 1.15 -14.10 -2.44
CA GLY A 128 2.40 -14.28 -1.68
C GLY A 128 3.67 -14.26 -2.55
N ASP A 129 3.55 -13.98 -3.85
CA ASP A 129 4.68 -13.84 -4.76
C ASP A 129 5.53 -12.61 -4.44
N ASP A 130 6.80 -12.64 -4.83
CA ASP A 130 7.70 -11.51 -4.68
C ASP A 130 7.31 -10.34 -5.60
N VAL A 131 7.21 -9.16 -5.01
CA VAL A 131 7.05 -7.91 -5.74
C VAL A 131 8.41 -7.23 -5.86
N THR A 132 8.86 -7.02 -7.10
CA THR A 132 10.16 -6.44 -7.44
C THR A 132 9.95 -5.16 -8.24
N THR A 133 11.01 -4.37 -8.40
CA THR A 133 11.00 -3.17 -9.26
C THR A 133 10.73 -3.47 -10.74
N SER A 134 10.69 -4.74 -11.16
CA SER A 134 10.47 -5.15 -12.56
C SER A 134 9.07 -5.70 -12.86
N ASN A 135 8.31 -6.08 -11.83
CA ASN A 135 6.98 -6.69 -11.97
C ASN A 135 5.93 -6.08 -11.03
N TYR A 136 6.26 -5.00 -10.31
CA TYR A 136 5.30 -4.39 -9.42
C TYR A 136 4.14 -3.77 -10.19
N HIS A 137 2.96 -4.00 -9.65
CA HIS A 137 1.79 -3.19 -9.85
C HIS A 137 1.39 -2.62 -8.49
N TYR A 138 0.59 -1.56 -8.47
CA TYR A 138 0.14 -1.00 -7.21
C TYR A 138 -1.28 -0.49 -7.27
N VAL A 139 -1.91 -0.43 -6.10
CA VAL A 139 -3.10 0.35 -5.84
C VAL A 139 -2.68 1.57 -5.05
N CYS A 140 -3.10 2.75 -5.53
CA CYS A 140 -2.88 4.01 -4.85
C CYS A 140 -3.95 4.23 -3.77
N LEU A 141 -3.53 4.63 -2.58
CA LEU A 141 -4.41 5.11 -1.53
C LEU A 141 -4.35 6.63 -1.45
N VAL A 142 -5.44 7.25 -0.99
CA VAL A 142 -5.49 8.70 -0.73
C VAL A 142 -4.31 9.08 0.19
N ASN A 143 -3.65 10.20 -0.12
CA ASN A 143 -2.43 10.67 0.54
C ASN A 143 -1.16 9.83 0.25
N GLY A 144 -1.13 9.07 -0.86
CA GLY A 144 0.11 8.61 -1.48
C GLY A 144 0.67 7.26 -1.00
N GLN A 145 0.02 6.59 -0.05
CA GLN A 145 0.42 5.21 0.32
C GLN A 145 0.02 4.21 -0.77
N LYS A 146 0.76 3.09 -0.88
CA LYS A 146 0.57 2.10 -1.94
C LYS A 146 0.43 0.69 -1.37
N ILE A 147 -0.39 -0.13 -2.03
CA ILE A 147 -0.44 -1.58 -1.85
C ILE A 147 0.09 -2.20 -3.14
N TYR A 148 1.10 -3.05 -3.04
CA TYR A 148 1.82 -3.59 -4.19
C TYR A 148 1.38 -5.02 -4.54
N PHE A 149 1.49 -5.38 -5.81
CA PHE A 149 1.10 -6.67 -6.36
C PHE A 149 2.16 -7.16 -7.35
N ALA A 150 2.33 -8.47 -7.44
CA ALA A 150 3.30 -9.11 -8.34
C ALA A 150 2.78 -9.23 -9.78
N SER A 151 1.47 -9.01 -9.98
CA SER A 151 0.82 -9.08 -11.30
C SER A 151 -0.43 -8.18 -11.38
N GLY A 152 -0.83 -7.80 -12.59
CA GLY A 152 -2.11 -7.13 -12.81
C GLY A 152 -3.32 -8.01 -12.47
N THR A 153 -3.18 -9.34 -12.51
CA THR A 153 -4.25 -10.27 -12.15
C THR A 153 -4.57 -10.23 -10.66
N SER A 154 -3.57 -10.33 -9.80
CA SER A 154 -3.75 -10.23 -8.34
C SER A 154 -4.20 -8.84 -7.91
N LYS A 155 -3.70 -7.78 -8.57
CA LYS A 155 -4.22 -6.40 -8.39
C LYS A 155 -5.72 -6.33 -8.67
N ASN A 156 -6.16 -6.88 -9.81
CA ASN A 156 -7.57 -6.85 -10.21
C ASN A 156 -8.45 -7.74 -9.32
N GLU A 157 -7.92 -8.87 -8.84
CA GLU A 157 -8.60 -9.69 -7.84
C GLU A 157 -8.82 -8.92 -6.55
N TYR A 158 -7.82 -8.19 -6.07
CA TYR A 158 -7.97 -7.33 -4.91
C TYR A 158 -9.02 -6.23 -5.12
N LEU A 159 -8.90 -5.47 -6.20
CA LEU A 159 -9.84 -4.41 -6.54
C LEU A 159 -11.28 -4.91 -6.72
N GLY A 160 -11.46 -6.13 -7.23
CA GLY A 160 -12.78 -6.74 -7.41
C GLY A 160 -13.46 -7.19 -6.11
N ASN A 161 -12.72 -7.35 -5.02
CA ASN A 161 -13.24 -7.90 -3.76
C ASN A 161 -13.16 -6.92 -2.58
N VAL A 162 -12.36 -5.87 -2.65
CA VAL A 162 -12.15 -4.92 -1.54
C VAL A 162 -13.42 -4.20 -1.09
N SER A 163 -14.44 -4.07 -1.95
CA SER A 163 -15.76 -3.50 -1.63
C SER A 163 -16.84 -4.53 -1.30
N SER A 164 -16.49 -5.82 -1.19
CA SER A 164 -17.47 -6.90 -0.92
C SER A 164 -17.70 -7.16 0.56
N GLN A 165 -16.69 -6.96 1.40
CA GLN A 165 -16.75 -7.16 2.85
C GLN A 165 -15.66 -6.36 3.56
N PRO A 166 -15.83 -6.06 4.87
CA PRO A 166 -14.77 -5.46 5.66
C PRO A 166 -13.51 -6.31 5.68
N ARG A 167 -12.34 -5.66 5.74
CA ARG A 167 -11.04 -6.31 6.01
C ARG A 167 -10.62 -7.34 4.97
N PHE A 168 -10.98 -7.14 3.69
CA PHE A 168 -10.46 -7.99 2.62
C PHE A 168 -8.91 -7.94 2.60
N VAL A 169 -8.28 -9.12 2.69
CA VAL A 169 -6.82 -9.35 2.85
C VAL A 169 -6.13 -8.62 4.02
N VAL A 170 -6.87 -8.12 5.00
CA VAL A 170 -6.28 -7.59 6.24
C VAL A 170 -6.00 -8.75 7.18
N ASP A 171 -4.78 -8.81 7.72
CA ASP A 171 -4.33 -9.82 8.68
C ASP A 171 -4.27 -9.25 10.11
N ASN A 172 -3.77 -8.02 10.28
CA ASN A 172 -3.60 -7.39 11.59
C ASN A 172 -4.00 -5.92 11.59
N ILE A 173 -4.56 -5.45 12.70
CA ILE A 173 -4.98 -4.06 12.91
C ILE A 173 -4.33 -3.58 14.20
N ILE A 174 -3.28 -2.77 14.07
CA ILE A 174 -2.36 -2.44 15.15
C ILE A 174 -2.50 -0.96 15.55
N CYS A 175 -2.70 -0.73 16.84
CA CYS A 175 -2.68 0.57 17.49
C CYS A 175 -1.64 0.55 18.62
N GLU A 176 -0.67 1.45 18.58
CA GLU A 176 0.41 1.53 19.58
C GLU A 176 1.14 0.19 19.82
N ASN A 177 1.48 -0.55 18.75
CA ASN A 177 2.07 -1.91 18.78
C ASN A 177 1.20 -3.03 19.40
N MET A 178 -0.08 -2.78 19.64
CA MET A 178 -1.03 -3.79 20.12
C MET A 178 -2.18 -3.91 19.13
N THR A 179 -2.95 -4.99 19.16
CA THR A 179 -4.20 -5.04 18.41
C THR A 179 -5.13 -3.91 18.87
N CYS A 180 -5.68 -3.14 17.94
CA CYS A 180 -6.64 -2.08 18.27
C CYS A 180 -7.84 -2.68 19.01
N SER A 181 -8.30 -2.03 20.08
CA SER A 181 -9.43 -2.53 20.89
C SER A 181 -10.74 -2.63 20.12
N ASP A 182 -10.85 -1.89 19.01
CA ASP A 182 -12.03 -1.79 18.13
C ASP A 182 -11.81 -2.48 16.77
N ALA A 183 -10.76 -3.30 16.62
CA ALA A 183 -10.34 -3.90 15.35
C ALA A 183 -11.47 -4.60 14.56
N GLU A 184 -12.40 -5.25 15.27
CA GLU A 184 -13.46 -6.07 14.67
C GLU A 184 -14.87 -5.47 14.84
N THR A 185 -15.00 -4.27 15.41
CA THR A 185 -16.33 -3.70 15.72
C THR A 185 -17.10 -3.26 14.48
N ILE A 186 -16.40 -2.94 13.39
CA ILE A 186 -17.03 -2.61 12.10
C ILE A 186 -17.33 -3.91 11.36
N THR A 187 -18.60 -4.25 11.21
CA THR A 187 -19.05 -5.48 10.52
C THR A 187 -19.71 -5.21 9.16
N VAL A 188 -19.94 -3.95 8.83
CA VAL A 188 -20.52 -3.51 7.55
C VAL A 188 -19.66 -2.39 6.99
N LEU A 189 -19.43 -2.43 5.68
CA LEU A 189 -18.68 -1.39 4.97
C LEU A 189 -19.39 -0.03 5.06
N SER A 190 -18.63 1.07 5.04
CA SER A 190 -19.15 2.42 4.87
C SER A 190 -19.91 2.54 3.55
N ALA A 191 -20.82 3.52 3.44
CA ALA A 191 -21.53 3.74 2.19
C ALA A 191 -20.56 4.04 1.03
N ALA A 192 -19.48 4.76 1.31
CA ALA A 192 -18.44 5.08 0.33
C ALA A 192 -17.66 3.83 -0.13
N ALA A 193 -17.27 2.95 0.80
CA ALA A 193 -16.59 1.70 0.45
C ALA A 193 -17.48 0.76 -0.38
N GLN A 194 -18.79 0.72 -0.11
CA GLN A 194 -19.75 -0.05 -0.92
C GLN A 194 -19.97 0.55 -2.30
N ALA A 195 -19.89 1.87 -2.42
CA ALA A 195 -20.05 2.59 -3.68
C ALA A 195 -18.79 2.57 -4.56
N PHE A 196 -17.67 2.05 -4.05
CA PHE A 196 -16.42 1.98 -4.80
C PHE A 196 -16.57 1.11 -6.06
N VAL A 197 -16.25 1.71 -7.20
CA VAL A 197 -16.17 1.03 -8.50
C VAL A 197 -14.71 1.05 -8.96
N PRO A 198 -14.04 -0.12 -9.02
CA PRO A 198 -12.63 -0.17 -9.38
C PRO A 198 -12.41 0.14 -10.85
N ASP A 199 -11.37 0.91 -11.14
CA ASP A 199 -10.79 0.97 -12.47
C ASP A 199 -9.86 -0.23 -12.69
N LEU A 200 -10.32 -1.20 -13.48
CA LEU A 200 -9.55 -2.40 -13.84
C LEU A 200 -8.72 -2.22 -15.13
N SER A 201 -8.64 -0.98 -15.65
CA SER A 201 -7.78 -0.70 -16.79
C SER A 201 -6.31 -0.96 -16.44
N SER A 202 -5.55 -1.42 -17.42
CA SER A 202 -4.16 -1.90 -17.29
C SER A 202 -3.12 -0.78 -17.12
N SER A 203 -3.52 0.37 -16.58
CA SER A 203 -2.75 1.62 -16.59
C SER A 203 -1.49 1.60 -15.71
N ASP A 204 -1.35 0.61 -14.84
CA ASP A 204 -0.24 0.57 -13.89
C ASP A 204 0.90 -0.26 -14.46
N HIS A 205 1.85 0.47 -15.03
CA HIS A 205 3.14 0.02 -15.57
C HIS A 205 3.09 -0.57 -16.99
N ASN A 206 3.39 0.28 -17.97
CA ASN A 206 3.82 -0.16 -19.29
C ASN A 206 5.28 -0.65 -19.16
N ALA A 207 5.49 -1.95 -19.00
CA ALA A 207 6.80 -2.58 -19.11
C ALA A 207 7.35 -2.47 -20.54
N SER A 208 7.63 -1.26 -21.00
CA SER A 208 8.28 -0.95 -22.28
C SER A 208 9.59 -0.22 -22.00
N GLY A 209 10.49 -0.91 -21.30
CA GLY A 209 11.86 -0.48 -21.04
C GLY A 209 12.86 -1.43 -21.69
N ALA A 210 12.82 -1.57 -23.02
CA ALA A 210 13.97 -2.10 -23.74
C ALA A 210 15.13 -1.11 -23.55
N MET A 211 16.19 -1.53 -22.87
CA MET A 211 17.40 -0.72 -22.67
C MET A 211 17.95 -0.22 -24.02
N PRO A 212 18.12 1.09 -24.25
CA PRO A 212 18.97 1.57 -25.33
C PRO A 212 20.39 1.64 -24.79
N ASN A 213 21.14 0.53 -24.80
CA ASN A 213 22.58 0.64 -24.60
C ASN A 213 23.23 1.02 -25.93
N GLY A 214 23.25 2.33 -26.17
CA GLY A 214 24.08 2.94 -27.20
C GLY A 214 25.55 2.80 -26.83
N SER A 215 26.32 2.19 -27.72
CA SER A 215 27.74 2.46 -27.85
C SER A 215 28.05 2.52 -29.34
N ALA A 216 28.08 3.74 -29.86
CA ALA A 216 28.75 4.02 -31.12
C ALA A 216 30.27 3.78 -30.92
N PRO A 217 30.94 3.26 -31.94
CA PRO A 217 31.99 4.08 -32.51
C PRO A 217 31.84 4.22 -34.02
N THR A 218 32.42 5.32 -34.46
CA THR A 218 32.40 5.95 -35.76
C THR A 218 33.27 5.25 -36.81
N SER A 219 32.86 5.45 -38.07
CA SER A 219 33.71 5.65 -39.26
C SER A 219 34.10 4.46 -40.15
N ASP A 220 33.65 4.61 -41.40
CA ASP A 220 34.33 4.41 -42.68
C ASP A 220 34.16 3.09 -43.48
N ASP A 221 33.57 3.31 -44.66
CA ASP A 221 33.69 2.64 -45.96
C ASP A 221 32.71 1.52 -46.40
N PRO A 222 32.45 1.44 -47.74
CA PRO A 222 31.14 1.18 -48.30
C PRO A 222 31.08 -0.16 -49.05
N ALA A 223 29.90 -0.79 -49.13
CA ALA A 223 29.45 -1.46 -50.33
C ALA A 223 28.05 -2.09 -50.17
N THR A 224 27.33 -2.04 -51.28
CA THR A 224 26.30 -2.99 -51.73
C THR A 224 24.93 -3.00 -51.04
N ALA A 225 24.04 -2.25 -51.69
CA ALA A 225 22.67 -2.61 -52.06
C ALA A 225 22.17 -4.02 -51.68
N ASN A 226 20.97 -4.07 -51.11
CA ASN A 226 19.82 -4.66 -51.80
C ASN A 226 18.49 -4.12 -51.26
N ALA A 227 17.57 -3.97 -52.21
CA ALA A 227 16.29 -3.30 -52.10
C ALA A 227 15.27 -4.03 -51.21
N ALA A 228 14.37 -3.26 -50.60
CA ALA A 228 12.96 -3.61 -50.52
C ALA A 228 12.13 -2.32 -50.53
N MET A 229 11.26 -2.22 -51.53
CA MET A 229 10.33 -1.13 -51.79
C MET A 229 9.10 -1.22 -50.88
N SER A 230 8.33 -0.13 -50.85
CA SER A 230 6.86 -0.12 -50.71
C SER A 230 6.33 -0.28 -49.27
N VAL A 231 5.37 0.50 -48.76
CA VAL A 231 4.34 1.35 -49.37
C VAL A 231 4.01 2.48 -48.40
N ASN A 232 3.86 3.69 -48.93
CA ASN A 232 3.19 4.79 -48.27
C ASN A 232 1.68 4.66 -48.55
N SER A 233 0.81 4.72 -47.54
CA SER A 233 -0.50 5.40 -47.63
C SER A 233 -1.21 5.54 -46.28
N PRO A 234 -1.91 6.68 -46.05
CA PRO A 234 -2.67 6.99 -44.84
C PRO A 234 -4.17 6.68 -45.02
N VAL A 235 -4.83 6.24 -43.94
CA VAL A 235 -6.28 6.27 -43.75
C VAL A 235 -6.47 6.52 -42.24
N GLY A 236 -7.00 7.63 -41.73
CA GLY A 236 -8.21 8.32 -42.16
C GLY A 236 -9.42 7.73 -41.43
N LEU A 237 -9.50 7.88 -40.10
CA LEU A 237 -10.69 7.50 -39.34
C LEU A 237 -11.34 8.73 -38.70
N THR A 238 -12.36 9.24 -39.36
CA THR A 238 -13.35 10.18 -38.83
C THR A 238 -14.35 9.42 -37.97
N LEU A 239 -14.47 9.77 -36.69
CA LEU A 239 -15.60 9.39 -35.85
C LEU A 239 -16.57 10.58 -35.75
N ALA A 240 -17.75 10.41 -36.33
CA ALA A 240 -18.89 11.29 -36.16
C ALA A 240 -19.61 10.91 -34.86
N VAL A 241 -19.77 11.86 -33.94
CA VAL A 241 -20.64 11.71 -32.77
C VAL A 241 -22.01 12.26 -33.14
N ALA A 242 -23.00 11.36 -33.26
CA ALA A 242 -24.39 11.72 -33.45
C ALA A 242 -25.06 11.87 -32.07
N SER A 243 -25.53 13.09 -31.79
CA SER A 243 -26.34 13.44 -30.63
C SER A 243 -27.73 12.80 -30.72
N VAL A 244 -28.16 12.12 -29.66
CA VAL A 244 -29.56 11.70 -29.50
C VAL A 244 -30.18 12.51 -28.36
N LEU A 245 -31.00 13.49 -28.72
CA LEU A 245 -32.02 14.07 -27.84
C LEU A 245 -33.19 13.07 -27.75
N VAL A 246 -33.59 12.70 -26.54
CA VAL A 246 -34.94 12.19 -26.28
C VAL A 246 -35.61 13.10 -25.26
N ALA A 247 -36.64 13.79 -25.73
CA ALA A 247 -37.69 14.38 -24.91
C ALA A 247 -38.98 13.62 -25.21
N LEU A 248 -39.69 13.17 -24.18
CA LEU A 248 -41.15 12.91 -24.15
C LEU A 248 -41.52 12.73 -22.66
N ALA A 249 -42.16 13.71 -22.02
CA ALA A 249 -43.59 14.06 -22.06
C ALA A 249 -44.37 13.39 -20.92
N ALA A 250 -44.91 14.24 -20.05
CA ALA A 250 -45.83 13.93 -18.96
C ALA A 250 -47.21 13.54 -19.49
N VAL A 251 -47.86 12.54 -18.86
CA VAL A 251 -49.32 12.40 -18.75
C VAL A 251 -49.64 11.66 -17.45
N MET A 252 -50.62 12.22 -16.70
CA MET A 252 -51.29 11.79 -15.46
C MET A 252 -50.72 12.34 -14.15
#